data_AF-A0A444WFD0-F1
#
_entry.id   AF-A0A444WFD0-F1
#
_cell.length_a   1.000
_cell.length_b   1.000
_cell.length_c   1.000
_cell.angle_alpha   90.00
_cell.angle_beta   90.00
_cell.angle_gamma   90.00
#
_symmetry.space_group_name_H-M   'P 1'
#
loop_
_entity.id
_entity.type
_entity.pdbx_description
1 polymer ?
#
loop_
_entity_poly.entity_id
_entity_poly.type
_entity_poly.pdbx_seq_one_letter_code
_entity_poly.pdbx_strand_id
1 'polypeptide(L)'
;MKPNFTLLLLLFTTVSFSQGKTFLDFRNESTAIYPGCEDAENREDCYREKVGGLILKEINTSNTAKPLGVEEFSVKVTIYSKASGEAPFKAESDNERIKGLAVAALEKLPVITPNTDFSGNPISSTYGFYVKFKKNNSTKQYEQVTKSTTEEMKKKPHPFPMVIEHAHFKNCPAEDEFVTTCFKDKLSSWIKKEMGKDLNSLKGTKAKIKLAIDIQGNVSVKSIEADSVKLKAALEKVFIKFPKMEPAVVNGQISVMAYDMPLSF
;
A
#
# COMPACT_ATOMS: atom_id res chain seq x y z
N MET A 1 -10.95 34.67 -30.53
CA MET A 1 -11.49 33.66 -29.58
C MET A 1 -10.32 32.88 -29.01
N LYS A 2 -9.93 33.09 -27.75
CA LYS A 2 -8.92 32.26 -27.08
C LYS A 2 -9.58 30.94 -26.69
N PRO A 3 -9.06 29.77 -27.07
CA PRO A 3 -9.63 28.51 -26.61
C PRO A 3 -9.35 28.39 -25.11
N ASN A 4 -10.41 28.37 -24.29
CA ASN A 4 -10.31 28.07 -22.87
C ASN A 4 -10.00 26.57 -22.72
N PHE A 5 -8.73 26.26 -22.47
CA PHE A 5 -8.29 24.93 -22.11
C PHE A 5 -8.53 24.72 -20.60
N THR A 6 -9.55 23.94 -20.28
CA THR A 6 -9.84 23.50 -18.92
C THR A 6 -9.06 22.22 -18.65
N LEU A 7 -7.92 22.34 -17.97
CA LEU A 7 -7.24 21.21 -17.34
C LEU A 7 -8.17 20.69 -16.24
N LEU A 8 -8.78 19.52 -16.47
CA LEU A 8 -9.69 18.92 -15.52
C LEU A 8 -8.89 17.96 -14.63
N LEU A 9 -8.38 18.45 -13.50
CA LEU A 9 -7.91 17.56 -12.43
C LEU A 9 -9.13 16.89 -11.78
N LEU A 10 -9.58 15.77 -12.34
CA LEU A 10 -10.41 14.80 -11.61
C LEU A 10 -9.49 14.04 -10.66
N LEU A 11 -9.14 14.71 -9.55
CA LEU A 11 -8.66 14.01 -8.38
C LEU A 11 -9.89 13.33 -7.77
N PHE A 12 -10.13 12.08 -8.15
CA PHE A 12 -10.94 11.19 -7.33
C PHE A 12 -10.14 10.95 -6.06
N THR A 13 -10.32 11.86 -5.11
CA THR A 13 -10.38 11.43 -3.74
C THR A 13 -11.59 10.50 -3.67
N THR A 14 -11.36 9.20 -3.57
CA THR A 14 -12.29 8.36 -2.81
C THR A 14 -12.21 8.81 -1.34
N VAL A 15 -12.51 10.07 -1.07
CA VAL A 15 -12.73 10.59 0.27
C VAL A 15 -14.23 10.52 0.43
N SER A 16 -14.67 9.29 0.68
CA SER A 16 -15.84 9.09 1.52
C SER A 16 -15.63 9.96 2.76
N PHE A 17 -16.65 10.75 3.11
CA PHE A 17 -16.80 11.51 4.34
C PHE A 17 -15.78 11.17 5.42
N SER A 18 -15.03 12.18 5.89
CA SER A 18 -14.14 12.18 7.05
C SER A 18 -14.64 11.27 8.19
N GLN A 19 -14.37 9.99 8.06
CA GLN A 19 -14.20 9.07 9.16
C GLN A 19 -12.69 9.05 9.32
N GLY A 20 -12.19 9.59 10.43
CA GLY A 20 -10.77 9.52 10.73
C GLY A 20 -10.27 8.10 10.53
N LYS A 21 -9.00 7.95 10.13
CA LYS A 21 -8.41 6.63 9.88
C LYS A 21 -8.80 5.66 11.00
N THR A 22 -9.12 4.45 10.60
CA THR A 22 -9.50 3.36 11.49
C THR A 22 -8.28 2.52 11.85
N PHE A 23 -8.46 1.57 12.76
CA PHE A 23 -7.46 0.56 13.01
C PHE A 23 -7.22 -0.33 11.77
N LEU A 24 -8.23 -0.53 10.90
CA LEU A 24 -8.04 -1.27 9.66
C LEU A 24 -7.04 -0.56 8.74
N ASP A 25 -7.13 0.76 8.63
CA ASP A 25 -6.17 1.57 7.85
C ASP A 25 -4.75 1.41 8.39
N PHE A 26 -4.59 1.50 9.71
CA PHE A 26 -3.29 1.23 10.36
C PHE A 26 -2.74 -0.16 10.03
N ARG A 27 -3.58 -1.20 10.05
CA ARG A 27 -3.17 -2.57 9.72
C ARG A 27 -2.79 -2.71 8.25
N ASN A 28 -3.54 -2.08 7.33
CA ASN A 28 -3.24 -2.09 5.90
C ASN A 28 -1.95 -1.31 5.55
N GLU A 29 -1.64 -0.25 6.29
CA GLU A 29 -0.40 0.54 6.15
C GLU A 29 0.82 -0.17 6.75
N SER A 30 0.62 -1.04 7.74
CA SER A 30 1.69 -1.77 8.44
C SER A 30 1.89 -3.21 7.97
N THR A 31 1.11 -3.69 7.00
CA THR A 31 1.19 -5.07 6.49
C THR A 31 1.76 -5.10 5.09
N ALA A 32 2.90 -5.79 4.92
CA ALA A 32 3.48 -6.04 3.61
C ALA A 32 2.46 -6.74 2.69
N ILE A 33 2.50 -6.45 1.40
CA ILE A 33 1.47 -6.91 0.46
C ILE A 33 1.90 -8.23 -0.16
N TYR A 34 1.15 -9.29 0.15
CA TYR A 34 1.27 -10.58 -0.52
C TYR A 34 0.72 -10.49 -1.96
N PRO A 35 1.35 -11.13 -2.96
CA PRO A 35 0.85 -11.10 -4.35
C PRO A 35 -0.61 -11.54 -4.49
N GLY A 36 -1.44 -10.67 -5.06
CA GLY A 36 -2.89 -10.89 -5.20
C GLY A 36 -3.72 -10.38 -4.01
N CYS A 37 -3.14 -9.57 -3.12
CA CYS A 37 -3.81 -8.88 -2.02
C CYS A 37 -3.69 -7.34 -2.11
N GLU A 38 -3.27 -6.79 -3.25
CA GLU A 38 -3.01 -5.36 -3.46
C GLU A 38 -4.25 -4.49 -3.16
N ASP A 39 -5.39 -4.96 -3.65
CA ASP A 39 -6.70 -4.30 -3.56
C ASP A 39 -7.60 -4.91 -2.48
N ALA A 40 -7.05 -5.79 -1.63
CA ALA A 40 -7.82 -6.39 -0.54
C ALA A 40 -8.21 -5.31 0.48
N GLU A 41 -9.50 -5.26 0.83
CA GLU A 41 -10.01 -4.36 1.87
C GLU A 41 -9.28 -4.57 3.21
N ASN A 42 -9.00 -5.82 3.55
CA ASN A 42 -8.18 -6.20 4.69
C ASN A 42 -7.00 -7.05 4.19
N ARG A 43 -5.86 -6.38 4.03
CA ARG A 43 -4.62 -7.00 3.53
C ARG A 43 -4.12 -8.07 4.48
N GLU A 44 -4.32 -7.89 5.78
CA GLU A 44 -3.90 -8.86 6.79
C GLU A 44 -4.68 -10.18 6.69
N ASP A 45 -6.01 -10.09 6.58
CA ASP A 45 -6.87 -11.26 6.40
C ASP A 45 -6.52 -11.99 5.10
N CYS A 46 -6.36 -11.25 3.99
CA CYS A 46 -5.96 -11.81 2.69
C CYS A 46 -4.60 -12.51 2.76
N TYR A 47 -3.58 -11.87 3.35
CA TYR A 47 -2.26 -12.45 3.53
C TYR A 47 -2.34 -13.77 4.30
N ARG A 48 -3.04 -13.77 5.44
CA ARG A 48 -3.22 -14.94 6.30
C ARG A 48 -3.93 -16.08 5.57
N GLU A 49 -4.90 -15.76 4.70
CA GLU A 49 -5.57 -16.74 3.85
C GLU A 49 -4.60 -17.35 2.81
N LYS A 50 -3.83 -16.52 2.10
CA LYS A 50 -2.87 -17.02 1.09
C LYS A 50 -1.82 -17.93 1.70
N VAL A 51 -1.23 -17.52 2.82
CA VAL A 51 -0.26 -18.34 3.56
C VAL A 51 -0.90 -19.61 4.10
N GLY A 52 -2.10 -19.50 4.66
CA GLY A 52 -2.81 -20.66 5.16
C GLY A 52 -3.17 -21.66 4.06
N GLY A 53 -3.52 -21.20 2.86
CA GLY A 53 -3.74 -22.05 1.69
C GLY A 53 -2.49 -22.82 1.25
N LEU A 54 -1.30 -22.20 1.31
CA LEU A 54 -0.03 -22.88 1.03
C LEU A 54 0.21 -24.03 2.03
N ILE A 55 0.07 -23.74 3.32
CA ILE A 55 0.23 -24.73 4.39
C ILE A 55 -0.82 -25.84 4.25
N LEU A 56 -2.07 -25.47 3.99
CA LEU A 56 -3.19 -26.40 3.87
C LEU A 56 -2.97 -27.44 2.77
N LYS A 57 -2.44 -27.01 1.63
CA LYS A 57 -2.13 -27.90 0.51
C LYS A 57 -1.13 -28.99 0.93
N GLU A 58 -0.03 -28.60 1.56
CA GLU A 58 1.01 -29.53 2.03
C GLU A 58 0.47 -30.47 3.13
N ILE A 59 -0.31 -29.92 4.06
CA ILE A 59 -0.98 -30.68 5.14
C ILE A 59 -1.92 -31.74 4.55
N ASN A 60 -2.80 -31.38 3.62
CA ASN A 60 -3.79 -32.30 3.07
C ASN A 60 -3.15 -33.38 2.18
N THR A 61 -2.12 -33.03 1.42
CA THR A 61 -1.30 -34.03 0.70
C THR A 61 -0.67 -35.01 1.67
N SER A 62 -0.03 -34.54 2.74
CA SER A 62 0.61 -35.42 3.73
C SER A 62 -0.41 -36.26 4.52
N ASN A 63 -1.56 -35.68 4.88
CA ASN A 63 -2.61 -36.36 5.64
C ASN A 63 -3.25 -37.52 4.84
N THR A 64 -3.36 -37.36 3.52
CA THR A 64 -3.86 -38.43 2.62
C THR A 64 -2.91 -39.62 2.62
N ALA A 65 -1.60 -39.38 2.62
CA ALA A 65 -0.59 -40.45 2.66
C ALA A 65 -0.45 -41.08 4.06
N LYS A 66 -0.51 -40.27 5.11
CA LYS A 66 -0.44 -40.73 6.50
C LYS A 66 -1.25 -39.79 7.40
N PRO A 67 -2.37 -40.24 7.99
CA PRO A 67 -3.20 -39.41 8.85
C PRO A 67 -2.40 -38.69 9.94
N LEU A 68 -2.72 -37.42 10.19
CA LEU A 68 -2.04 -36.61 11.22
C LEU A 68 -2.53 -36.90 12.64
N GLY A 69 -3.71 -37.52 12.79
CA GLY A 69 -4.24 -37.95 14.09
C GLY A 69 -4.72 -36.83 15.01
N VAL A 70 -4.88 -35.61 14.49
CA VAL A 70 -5.41 -34.45 15.24
C VAL A 70 -6.69 -33.94 14.57
N GLU A 71 -7.60 -33.37 15.34
CA GLU A 71 -8.86 -32.82 14.81
C GLU A 71 -8.76 -31.32 14.52
N GLU A 72 -7.94 -30.60 15.29
CA GLU A 72 -7.60 -29.20 15.03
C GLU A 72 -6.16 -28.92 15.44
N PHE A 73 -5.56 -27.89 14.84
CA PHE A 73 -4.25 -27.41 15.23
C PHE A 73 -4.05 -25.96 14.76
N SER A 74 -3.01 -25.33 15.28
CA SER A 74 -2.56 -24.01 14.84
C SER A 74 -1.09 -24.03 14.46
N VAL A 75 -0.74 -23.20 13.48
CA VAL A 75 0.64 -22.88 13.13
C VAL A 75 0.83 -21.38 13.36
N LYS A 76 1.77 -21.02 14.22
CA LYS A 76 2.23 -19.64 14.35
C LYS A 76 3.26 -19.39 13.27
N VAL A 77 2.98 -18.42 12.40
CA VAL A 77 3.87 -18.01 11.32
C VAL A 77 4.40 -16.62 11.67
N THR A 78 5.70 -16.44 11.59
CA THR A 78 6.35 -15.12 11.62
C THR A 78 7.04 -14.90 10.29
N ILE A 79 6.71 -13.81 9.61
CA ILE A 79 7.33 -13.39 8.35
C ILE A 79 8.20 -12.17 8.64
N TYR A 80 9.45 -12.23 8.18
CA TYR A 80 10.40 -11.13 8.20
C TYR A 80 10.44 -10.53 6.79
N SER A 81 9.57 -9.57 6.51
CA SER A 81 9.57 -8.86 5.24
C SER A 81 10.84 -8.02 5.14
N LYS A 82 11.71 -8.30 4.17
CA LYS A 82 12.88 -7.46 3.86
C LYS A 82 12.51 -6.38 2.87
N ALA A 83 13.28 -5.29 2.86
CA ALA A 83 13.19 -4.24 1.84
C ALA A 83 13.38 -4.74 0.39
N SER A 84 14.03 -5.90 0.18
CA SER A 84 14.15 -6.55 -1.13
C SER A 84 12.89 -7.29 -1.59
N GLY A 85 11.88 -7.42 -0.73
CA GLY A 85 10.69 -8.26 -0.95
C GLY A 85 10.88 -9.73 -0.58
N GLU A 86 12.09 -10.16 -0.22
CA GLU A 86 12.29 -11.47 0.38
C GLU A 86 11.53 -11.59 1.71
N ALA A 87 10.96 -12.76 1.97
CA ALA A 87 10.12 -13.03 3.13
C ALA A 87 10.62 -14.26 3.93
N PRO A 88 11.84 -14.21 4.53
CA PRO A 88 12.23 -15.23 5.50
C PRO A 88 11.15 -15.45 6.55
N PHE A 89 11.04 -16.67 7.04
CA PHE A 89 9.95 -17.04 7.93
C PHE A 89 10.41 -17.88 9.10
N LYS A 90 9.55 -17.95 10.10
CA LYS A 90 9.59 -18.92 11.19
C LYS A 90 8.21 -19.53 11.34
N ALA A 91 8.12 -20.85 11.42
CA ALA A 91 6.89 -21.57 11.72
C ALA A 91 7.02 -22.34 13.03
N GLU A 92 6.00 -22.25 13.88
CA GLU A 92 5.92 -22.92 15.17
C GLU A 92 4.58 -23.66 15.28
N SER A 93 4.60 -24.87 15.82
CA SER A 93 3.41 -25.67 16.14
C SER A 93 3.76 -26.67 17.23
N ASP A 94 2.79 -27.03 18.06
CA ASP A 94 2.97 -28.00 19.15
C ASP A 94 3.18 -29.44 18.64
N ASN A 95 2.91 -29.67 17.34
CA ASN A 95 3.16 -30.93 16.66
C ASN A 95 4.32 -30.79 15.67
N GLU A 96 5.43 -31.46 15.94
CA GLU A 96 6.66 -31.37 15.12
C GLU A 96 6.45 -31.80 13.66
N ARG A 97 5.57 -32.76 13.39
CA ARG A 97 5.24 -33.15 12.00
C ARG A 97 4.51 -32.01 11.28
N ILE A 98 3.55 -31.37 11.95
CA ILE A 98 2.81 -30.23 11.40
C ILE A 98 3.73 -29.03 11.18
N LYS A 99 4.63 -28.75 12.14
CA LYS A 99 5.68 -27.74 11.99
C LYS A 99 6.55 -28.01 10.77
N GLY A 100 7.04 -29.24 10.59
CA GLY A 100 7.84 -29.62 9.43
C GLY A 100 7.11 -29.43 8.10
N LEU A 101 5.83 -29.80 8.04
CA LEU A 101 4.99 -29.58 6.84
C LEU A 101 4.74 -28.10 6.58
N ALA A 102 4.50 -27.30 7.63
CA ALA A 102 4.34 -25.87 7.48
C ALA A 102 5.63 -25.20 6.99
N VAL A 103 6.80 -25.60 7.50
CA VAL A 103 8.10 -25.12 6.99
C VAL A 103 8.25 -25.46 5.51
N ALA A 104 8.02 -26.71 5.12
CA ALA A 104 8.12 -27.14 3.72
C ALA A 104 7.14 -26.40 2.78
N ALA A 105 5.97 -26.02 3.27
CA ALA A 105 5.02 -25.19 2.52
C ALA A 105 5.50 -23.74 2.36
N LEU A 106 6.07 -23.16 3.42
CA LEU A 106 6.51 -21.76 3.46
C LEU A 106 7.81 -21.49 2.69
N GLU A 107 8.62 -22.51 2.41
CA GLU A 107 9.73 -22.40 1.44
C GLU A 107 9.27 -21.96 0.03
N LYS A 108 7.97 -22.10 -0.26
CA LYS A 108 7.34 -21.72 -1.53
C LYS A 108 6.72 -20.31 -1.48
N LEU A 109 7.01 -19.52 -0.45
CA LEU A 109 6.54 -18.14 -0.37
C LEU A 109 7.04 -17.33 -1.57
N PRO A 110 6.17 -16.54 -2.21
CA PRO A 110 6.59 -15.64 -3.26
C PRO A 110 7.37 -14.45 -2.67
N VAL A 111 8.04 -13.72 -3.55
CA VAL A 111 8.50 -12.36 -3.24
C VAL A 111 7.26 -11.50 -2.96
N ILE A 112 7.28 -10.75 -1.86
CA ILE A 112 6.20 -9.87 -1.42
C ILE A 112 6.56 -8.41 -1.65
N THR A 113 5.57 -7.52 -1.66
CA THR A 113 5.82 -6.08 -1.69
C THR A 113 6.01 -5.58 -0.26
N PRO A 114 7.18 -5.07 0.13
CA PRO A 114 7.41 -4.58 1.48
C PRO A 114 6.61 -3.30 1.77
N ASN A 115 6.46 -2.99 3.05
CA ASN A 115 5.98 -1.67 3.47
C ASN A 115 6.96 -0.59 3.03
N THR A 116 6.49 0.65 2.93
CA THR A 116 7.34 1.80 2.62
C THR A 116 7.39 2.78 3.78
N ASP A 117 8.53 3.46 3.95
CA ASP A 117 8.59 4.66 4.79
C ASP A 117 7.75 5.80 4.19
N PHE A 118 7.67 6.92 4.89
CA PHE A 118 6.96 8.12 4.40
C PHE A 118 7.55 8.70 3.11
N SER A 119 8.77 8.32 2.72
CA SER A 119 9.43 8.72 1.47
C SER A 119 9.12 7.78 0.30
N GLY A 120 8.38 6.69 0.55
CA GLY A 120 8.11 5.64 -0.41
C GLY A 120 9.25 4.62 -0.57
N ASN A 121 10.28 4.64 0.28
CA ASN A 121 11.35 3.66 0.22
C ASN A 121 10.92 2.36 0.93
N PRO A 122 11.23 1.18 0.36
CA PRO A 122 11.00 -0.10 1.03
C PRO A 122 11.66 -0.18 2.40
N ILE A 123 10.91 -0.62 3.40
CA ILE A 123 11.40 -0.88 4.76
C ILE A 123 11.20 -2.34 5.15
N SER A 124 12.10 -2.83 5.99
CA SER A 124 11.94 -4.17 6.56
C SER A 124 10.94 -4.14 7.71
N SER A 125 10.12 -5.18 7.83
CA SER A 125 9.13 -5.31 8.89
C SER A 125 8.99 -6.77 9.31
N THR A 126 8.49 -7.00 10.52
CA THR A 126 8.20 -8.34 11.02
C THR A 126 6.73 -8.44 11.36
N TYR A 127 6.10 -9.50 10.89
CA TYR A 127 4.68 -9.73 11.13
C TYR A 127 4.44 -11.19 11.52
N GLY A 128 3.74 -11.40 12.65
CA GLY A 128 3.44 -12.72 13.19
C GLY A 128 1.94 -12.94 13.34
N PHE A 129 1.45 -14.10 12.92
CA PHE A 129 0.05 -14.47 12.99
C PHE A 129 -0.14 -15.98 13.16
N TYR A 130 -1.32 -16.37 13.62
CA TYR A 130 -1.72 -17.78 13.72
C TYR A 130 -2.58 -18.16 12.53
N VAL A 131 -2.27 -19.29 11.92
CA VAL A 131 -3.17 -19.97 10.99
C VAL A 131 -3.76 -21.19 11.69
N LYS A 132 -5.09 -21.26 11.74
CA LYS A 132 -5.82 -22.33 12.40
C LYS A 132 -6.42 -23.26 11.37
N PHE A 133 -6.37 -24.56 11.66
CA PHE A 133 -6.92 -25.59 10.79
C PHE A 133 -7.81 -26.54 11.59
N LYS A 134 -8.89 -26.99 10.96
CA LYS A 134 -9.81 -27.95 11.52
C LYS A 134 -10.12 -29.03 10.50
N LYS A 135 -10.20 -30.27 10.95
CA LYS A 135 -10.54 -31.40 10.11
C LYS A 135 -12.04 -31.44 9.84
N ASN A 136 -12.40 -31.60 8.58
CA ASN A 136 -13.77 -31.82 8.16
C ASN A 136 -14.12 -33.30 8.34
N ASN A 137 -15.20 -33.57 9.08
CA ASN A 137 -15.62 -34.93 9.41
C ASN A 137 -16.09 -35.75 8.21
N SER A 138 -16.63 -35.08 7.18
CA SER A 138 -17.16 -35.71 5.98
C SER A 138 -16.05 -36.01 4.97
N THR A 139 -15.17 -35.04 4.68
CA THR A 139 -14.12 -35.19 3.67
C THR A 139 -12.83 -35.79 4.22
N LYS A 140 -12.68 -35.83 5.55
CA LYS A 140 -11.44 -36.20 6.28
C LYS A 140 -10.23 -35.33 5.93
N GLN A 141 -10.43 -34.22 5.23
CA GLN A 141 -9.43 -33.22 4.92
C GLN A 141 -9.48 -32.07 5.93
N TYR A 142 -8.38 -31.34 6.07
CA TYR A 142 -8.35 -30.11 6.84
C TYR A 142 -8.87 -28.95 6.00
N GLU A 143 -9.46 -28.00 6.70
CA GLU A 143 -9.89 -26.70 6.21
C GLU A 143 -9.25 -25.62 7.09
N GLN A 144 -8.91 -24.49 6.46
CA GLN A 144 -8.46 -23.33 7.22
C GLN A 144 -9.67 -22.69 7.91
N VAL A 145 -9.53 -22.42 9.21
CA VAL A 145 -10.52 -21.65 9.95
C VAL A 145 -10.26 -20.17 9.71
N THR A 146 -11.05 -19.55 8.84
CA THR A 146 -10.99 -18.12 8.56
C THR A 146 -12.03 -17.37 9.41
N LYS A 147 -11.58 -16.32 10.09
CA LYS A 147 -12.45 -15.32 10.71
C LYS A 147 -12.00 -13.97 10.18
N SER A 148 -12.89 -13.26 9.49
CA SER A 148 -12.58 -11.90 9.07
C SER A 148 -12.56 -10.97 10.28
N THR A 149 -11.60 -10.07 10.30
CA THR A 149 -11.42 -9.05 11.34
C THR A 149 -11.83 -7.66 10.87
N THR A 150 -12.21 -7.52 9.59
CA THR A 150 -12.50 -6.24 8.91
C THR A 150 -13.49 -5.37 9.68
N GLU A 151 -14.69 -5.88 9.97
CA GLU A 151 -15.75 -5.11 10.65
C GLU A 151 -15.41 -4.77 12.10
N GLU A 152 -14.57 -5.58 12.76
CA GLU A 152 -14.08 -5.28 14.10
C GLU A 152 -13.04 -4.16 14.06
N MET A 153 -12.13 -4.20 13.09
CA MET A 153 -11.05 -3.22 12.93
C MET A 153 -11.58 -1.86 12.48
N LYS A 154 -12.59 -1.80 11.59
CA LYS A 154 -13.24 -0.55 11.19
C LYS A 154 -13.87 0.23 12.35
N LYS A 155 -14.34 -0.47 13.38
CA LYS A 155 -14.96 0.14 14.57
C LYS A 155 -13.95 0.73 15.54
N LYS A 156 -12.67 0.40 15.41
CA LYS A 156 -11.60 0.87 16.30
C LYS A 156 -10.93 2.10 15.67
N PRO A 157 -10.60 3.14 16.45
CA PRO A 157 -9.86 4.28 15.93
C PRO A 157 -8.43 3.87 15.56
N HIS A 158 -7.81 4.62 14.66
CA HIS A 158 -6.37 4.48 14.40
C HIS A 158 -5.58 4.66 15.72
N PRO A 159 -4.63 3.75 16.04
CA PRO A 159 -3.97 3.72 17.35
C PRO A 159 -3.08 4.94 17.62
N PHE A 160 -2.68 5.64 16.56
CA PHE A 160 -1.96 6.91 16.63
C PHE A 160 -2.75 7.95 15.84
N PRO A 161 -3.42 8.93 16.46
CA PRO A 161 -3.98 10.04 15.69
C PRO A 161 -2.81 10.80 15.06
N MET A 162 -2.44 10.45 13.82
CA MET A 162 -1.39 11.14 13.08
C MET A 162 -1.96 12.48 12.66
N VAL A 163 -1.47 13.55 13.26
CA VAL A 163 -1.73 14.90 12.78
C VAL A 163 -0.72 15.14 11.67
N ILE A 164 -1.20 15.19 10.44
CA ILE A 164 -0.36 15.40 9.26
C ILE A 164 -0.75 16.75 8.69
N GLU A 165 0.18 17.69 8.65
CA GLU A 165 0.09 18.88 7.80
C GLU A 165 0.86 18.57 6.53
N HIS A 166 0.18 18.53 5.39
CA HIS A 166 0.83 18.15 4.15
C HIS A 166 1.75 19.26 3.62
N ALA A 167 2.77 18.86 2.88
CA ALA A 167 3.60 19.76 2.11
C ALA A 167 2.75 20.59 1.15
N HIS A 168 3.05 21.88 1.06
CA HIS A 168 2.25 22.85 0.32
C HIS A 168 3.15 23.89 -0.34
N PHE A 169 2.63 24.61 -1.34
CA PHE A 169 3.37 25.75 -1.89
C PHE A 169 3.45 26.85 -0.83
N LYS A 170 4.55 27.61 -0.77
CA LYS A 170 4.82 28.69 0.22
C LYS A 170 3.68 29.70 0.48
N ASN A 171 2.71 29.83 -0.43
CA ASN A 171 1.55 30.73 -0.30
C ASN A 171 0.21 29.99 -0.26
N CYS A 172 0.24 28.70 0.04
CA CYS A 172 -0.94 27.92 0.36
C CYS A 172 -0.96 27.68 1.87
N PRO A 173 -2.15 27.63 2.49
CA PRO A 173 -2.27 27.22 3.89
C PRO A 173 -1.74 25.79 4.10
N ALA A 174 -1.19 25.55 5.28
CA ALA A 174 -0.94 24.21 5.78
C ALA A 174 -2.30 23.60 6.16
N GLU A 175 -2.62 22.44 5.60
CA GLU A 175 -3.90 21.76 5.82
C GLU A 175 -3.66 20.25 6.02
N ASP A 176 -4.65 19.60 6.63
CA ASP A 176 -4.70 18.17 6.87
C ASP A 176 -4.95 17.35 5.59
N GLU A 177 -5.41 18.01 4.53
CA GLU A 177 -5.56 17.43 3.21
C GLU A 177 -4.59 18.07 2.21
N PHE A 178 -3.79 17.26 1.50
CA PHE A 178 -2.87 17.76 0.46
C PHE A 178 -3.61 18.45 -0.70
N VAL A 179 -4.89 18.14 -0.87
CA VAL A 179 -5.67 18.37 -2.08
C VAL A 179 -6.56 19.61 -1.95
N THR A 180 -6.00 20.67 -1.37
CA THR A 180 -6.66 21.97 -1.21
C THR A 180 -6.88 22.66 -2.55
N THR A 181 -7.88 23.55 -2.63
CA THR A 181 -8.11 24.39 -3.82
C THR A 181 -6.86 25.19 -4.18
N CYS A 182 -6.15 25.74 -3.17
CA CYS A 182 -4.92 26.49 -3.40
C CYS A 182 -3.84 25.62 -4.06
N PHE A 183 -3.60 24.42 -3.54
CA PHE A 183 -2.59 23.52 -4.09
C PHE A 183 -2.92 23.15 -5.54
N LYS A 184 -4.16 22.72 -5.80
CA LYS A 184 -4.66 22.39 -7.14
C LYS A 184 -4.46 23.54 -8.14
N ASP A 185 -4.80 24.76 -7.75
CA ASP A 185 -4.71 25.93 -8.62
C ASP A 185 -3.27 26.32 -8.92
N LYS A 186 -2.39 26.28 -7.91
CA LYS A 186 -0.96 26.58 -8.06
C LYS A 186 -0.27 25.54 -8.92
N LEU A 187 -0.52 24.25 -8.66
CA LEU A 187 0.00 23.15 -9.47
C LEU A 187 -0.47 23.26 -10.92
N SER A 188 -1.78 23.43 -11.13
CA SER A 188 -2.37 23.55 -12.47
C SER A 188 -1.78 24.73 -13.25
N SER A 189 -1.66 25.89 -12.59
CA SER A 189 -1.10 27.09 -13.18
C SER A 189 0.39 26.93 -13.51
N TRP A 190 1.15 26.28 -12.63
CA TRP A 190 2.55 25.96 -12.87
C TRP A 190 2.74 24.99 -14.04
N ILE A 191 1.99 23.87 -14.08
CA ILE A 191 2.02 22.92 -15.20
C ILE A 191 1.67 23.60 -16.52
N LYS A 192 0.59 24.40 -16.56
CA LYS A 192 0.20 25.16 -17.76
C LYS A 192 1.32 26.09 -18.24
N LYS A 193 1.98 26.77 -17.30
CA LYS A 193 3.10 27.67 -17.59
C LYS A 193 4.30 26.92 -18.17
N GLU A 194 4.70 25.80 -17.55
CA GLU A 194 5.90 25.05 -17.97
C GLU A 194 5.69 24.24 -19.25
N MET A 195 4.49 23.68 -19.47
CA MET A 195 4.17 22.91 -20.69
C MET A 195 3.77 23.80 -21.88
N GLY A 196 3.23 24.99 -21.62
CA GLY A 196 2.87 25.96 -22.66
C GLY A 196 2.01 25.36 -23.78
N LYS A 197 2.52 25.40 -25.03
CA LYS A 197 1.80 24.93 -26.23
C LYS A 197 1.64 23.41 -26.29
N ASP A 198 2.50 22.65 -25.60
CA ASP A 198 2.48 21.19 -25.63
C ASP A 198 1.18 20.62 -25.04
N LEU A 199 0.57 21.37 -24.11
CA LEU A 199 -0.66 21.00 -23.40
C LEU A 199 -1.83 20.66 -24.33
N ASN A 200 -2.02 21.42 -25.42
CA ASN A 200 -3.11 21.20 -26.36
C ASN A 200 -3.03 19.84 -27.05
N SER A 201 -1.81 19.36 -27.27
CA SER A 201 -1.55 18.08 -27.94
C SER A 201 -1.64 16.86 -27.03
N LEU A 202 -1.90 17.09 -25.73
CA LEU A 202 -1.99 16.07 -24.68
C LEU A 202 -3.42 15.93 -24.15
N LYS A 203 -4.39 16.65 -24.73
CA LYS A 203 -5.79 16.59 -24.31
C LYS A 203 -6.34 15.16 -24.40
N GLY A 204 -7.03 14.72 -23.35
CA GLY A 204 -7.58 13.38 -23.20
C GLY A 204 -6.61 12.34 -22.65
N THR A 205 -5.36 12.71 -22.36
CA THR A 205 -4.36 11.78 -21.80
C THR A 205 -4.29 11.89 -20.27
N LYS A 206 -3.89 10.80 -19.61
CA LYS A 206 -3.73 10.75 -18.16
C LYS A 206 -2.31 10.34 -17.78
N ALA A 207 -1.91 10.76 -16.60
CA ALA A 207 -0.68 10.33 -15.95
C ALA A 207 -0.88 10.14 -14.46
N LYS A 208 -0.05 9.32 -13.84
CA LYS A 208 0.13 9.23 -12.40
C LYS A 208 1.59 9.53 -12.09
N ILE A 209 1.82 10.50 -11.22
CA ILE A 209 3.16 10.93 -10.82
C ILE A 209 3.34 10.60 -9.35
N LYS A 210 4.43 9.92 -9.02
CA LYS A 210 4.87 9.72 -7.63
C LYS A 210 5.98 10.69 -7.30
N LEU A 211 5.79 11.53 -6.29
CA LEU A 211 6.77 12.51 -5.82
C LEU A 211 7.16 12.20 -4.37
N ALA A 212 8.36 12.57 -3.96
CA ALA A 212 8.71 12.68 -2.54
C ALA A 212 9.31 14.06 -2.26
N ILE A 213 8.82 14.69 -1.21
CA ILE A 213 9.24 16.02 -0.74
C ILE A 213 10.07 15.82 0.51
N ASP A 214 11.33 16.27 0.49
CA ASP A 214 12.25 16.12 1.62
C ASP A 214 12.01 17.16 2.74
N ILE A 215 12.74 17.02 3.85
CA ILE A 215 12.63 17.93 5.01
C ILE A 215 13.07 19.37 4.69
N GLN A 216 13.83 19.57 3.61
CA GLN A 216 14.18 20.90 3.15
C GLN A 216 13.13 21.46 2.22
N GLY A 217 12.18 20.65 1.72
CA GLY A 217 11.17 21.06 0.74
C GLY A 217 11.55 20.79 -0.72
N ASN A 218 12.66 20.09 -0.99
CA ASN A 218 13.03 19.72 -2.35
C ASN A 218 12.16 18.56 -2.83
N VAL A 219 11.75 18.62 -4.10
CA VAL A 219 10.87 17.62 -4.70
C VAL A 219 11.69 16.67 -5.57
N SER A 220 11.53 15.38 -5.32
CA SER A 220 12.11 14.30 -6.11
C SER A 220 11.00 13.51 -6.80
N VAL A 221 11.13 13.30 -8.11
CA VAL A 221 10.21 12.45 -8.87
C VAL A 221 10.63 11.00 -8.71
N LYS A 222 9.74 10.16 -8.19
CA LYS A 222 9.97 8.72 -8.01
C LYS A 222 9.53 7.92 -9.23
N SER A 223 8.38 8.25 -9.80
CA SER A 223 7.92 7.67 -11.06
C SER A 223 6.96 8.59 -11.80
N ILE A 224 6.91 8.42 -13.12
CA ILE A 224 5.90 9.01 -14.01
C ILE A 224 5.35 7.88 -14.87
N GLU A 225 4.09 7.53 -14.62
CA GLU A 225 3.29 6.61 -15.42
C GLU A 225 2.34 7.44 -16.26
N ALA A 226 2.32 7.24 -17.57
CA ALA A 226 1.48 8.03 -18.47
C ALA A 226 0.99 7.19 -19.65
N ASP A 227 -0.21 7.50 -20.11
CA ASP A 227 -0.87 6.75 -21.21
C ASP A 227 -0.23 7.02 -22.58
N SER A 228 0.71 7.97 -22.67
CA SER A 228 1.47 8.23 -23.89
C SER A 228 2.92 8.58 -23.61
N VAL A 229 3.81 8.13 -24.51
CA VAL A 229 5.25 8.45 -24.49
C VAL A 229 5.49 9.96 -24.54
N LYS A 230 4.66 10.69 -25.30
CA LYS A 230 4.73 12.14 -25.44
C LYS A 230 4.41 12.85 -24.12
N LEU A 231 3.35 12.42 -23.43
CA LEU A 231 3.01 12.97 -22.11
C LEU A 231 4.12 12.69 -21.10
N LYS A 232 4.62 11.44 -21.06
CA LYS A 232 5.70 11.05 -20.15
C LYS A 232 6.93 11.94 -20.32
N ALA A 233 7.42 12.10 -21.55
CA ALA A 233 8.60 12.93 -21.84
C ALA A 233 8.38 14.41 -21.50
N ALA A 234 7.18 14.95 -21.74
CA ALA A 234 6.84 16.32 -21.38
C ALA A 234 6.83 16.52 -19.85
N LEU A 235 6.25 15.58 -19.10
CA LEU A 235 6.22 15.61 -17.64
C LEU A 235 7.62 15.46 -17.04
N GLU A 236 8.44 14.54 -17.54
CA GLU A 236 9.83 14.38 -17.11
C GLU A 236 10.61 15.69 -17.24
N LYS A 237 10.45 16.39 -18.37
CA LYS A 237 11.10 17.69 -18.59
C LYS A 237 10.61 18.79 -17.65
N VAL A 238 9.31 18.82 -17.38
CA VAL A 238 8.68 19.86 -16.55
C VAL A 238 8.99 19.66 -15.07
N PHE A 239 8.92 18.43 -14.58
CA PHE A 239 9.10 18.12 -13.16
C PHE A 239 10.56 18.24 -12.67
N ILE A 240 11.55 18.31 -13.56
CA ILE A 240 12.91 18.73 -13.19
C ILE A 240 12.92 20.15 -12.58
N LYS A 241 11.98 21.01 -12.97
CA LYS A 241 11.85 22.40 -12.50
C LYS A 241 10.78 22.55 -11.44
N PHE A 242 10.34 21.45 -10.81
CA PHE A 242 9.29 21.51 -9.82
C PHE A 242 9.73 22.45 -8.68
N PRO A 243 8.90 23.44 -8.31
CA PRO A 243 9.30 24.43 -7.33
C PRO A 243 9.46 23.79 -5.95
N LYS A 244 10.34 24.40 -5.15
CA LYS A 244 10.51 24.03 -3.75
C LYS A 244 9.20 24.24 -2.98
N MET A 245 8.90 23.30 -2.10
CA MET A 245 7.68 23.24 -1.29
C MET A 245 7.99 23.61 0.17
N GLU A 246 6.98 24.04 0.91
CA GLU A 246 7.02 23.92 2.37
C GLU A 246 6.84 22.44 2.72
N PRO A 247 7.69 21.85 3.57
CA PRO A 247 7.70 20.42 3.83
C PRO A 247 6.49 19.98 4.67
N ALA A 248 6.21 18.68 4.67
CA ALA A 248 5.16 18.11 5.50
C ALA A 248 5.57 18.11 6.98
N VAL A 249 4.59 18.22 7.86
CA VAL A 249 4.76 18.11 9.31
C VAL A 249 3.91 16.96 9.82
N VAL A 250 4.53 15.99 10.49
CA VAL A 250 3.84 14.85 11.09
C VAL A 250 4.03 14.96 12.60
N ASN A 251 2.93 15.11 13.34
CA ASN A 251 2.92 15.29 14.80
C ASN A 251 3.87 16.42 15.26
N GLY A 252 3.85 17.56 14.55
CA GLY A 252 4.70 18.71 14.85
C GLY A 252 6.17 18.59 14.41
N GLN A 253 6.55 17.49 13.76
CA GLN A 253 7.91 17.27 13.26
C GLN A 253 7.97 17.30 11.73
N ILE A 254 8.84 18.15 11.18
CA ILE A 254 9.11 18.20 9.74
C ILE A 254 9.55 16.81 9.27
N SER A 255 8.88 16.29 8.25
CA SER A 255 9.04 14.93 7.77
C SER A 255 9.10 14.86 6.25
N VAL A 256 9.82 13.87 5.73
CA VAL A 256 9.76 13.52 4.31
C VAL A 256 8.40 12.91 4.01
N MET A 257 7.77 13.28 2.89
CA MET A 257 6.46 12.75 2.51
C MET A 257 6.37 12.47 1.01
N ALA A 258 5.85 11.30 0.67
CA ALA A 258 5.57 10.88 -0.69
C ALA A 258 4.09 11.10 -1.06
N TYR A 259 3.87 11.44 -2.33
CA TYR A 259 2.56 11.80 -2.86
C TYR A 259 2.33 11.10 -4.20
N ASP A 260 1.17 10.45 -4.32
CA ASP A 260 0.64 9.90 -5.56
C ASP A 260 -0.33 10.90 -6.20
N MET A 261 0.04 11.44 -7.34
CA MET A 261 -0.68 12.53 -8.00
C MET A 261 -1.20 12.10 -9.38
N PRO A 262 -2.50 11.76 -9.51
CA PRO A 262 -3.11 11.55 -10.80
C PRO A 262 -3.35 12.91 -11.50
N LEU A 263 -2.97 12.98 -12.77
CA LEU A 263 -3.15 14.11 -13.66
C LEU A 263 -3.98 13.70 -14.86
N SER A 264 -4.83 14.60 -15.33
CA SER A 264 -5.61 14.45 -16.56
C SER A 264 -5.54 15.75 -17.35
N PHE A 265 -5.19 15.64 -18.63
CA PHE A 265 -4.94 16.75 -19.55
C PHE A 265 -6.10 16.95 -20.52
#